data_AF-A0A9N9FHQ2-F1
#
_entry.id   AF-A0A9N9FHQ2-F1
#
_cell.length_a   1.000
_cell.length_b   1.000
_cell.length_c   1.000
_cell.angle_alpha   90.00
_cell.angle_beta   90.00
_cell.angle_gamma   90.00
#
_symmetry.space_group_name_H-M   'P 1'
#
loop_
_entity.id
_entity.type
_entity.pdbx_description
1 polymer ?
#
loop_
_entity_poly.entity_id
_entity_poly.type
_entity_poly.pdbx_seq_one_letter_code
_entity_poly.pdbx_strand_id
1 'polypeptide(L)'
;MQSSIIVRIIFFFIFVLGIQAYNTTLEGYFDSICHVYVTDCNRTVINDAGNKSCDDETVFIWDQAPELYCVHVYPITEPDDNRYRQANGNSCFYVHGNLLDGWSIDDC
;
A
#
# COMPACT_ATOMS: atom_id res chain seq x y z
N MET A 1 -9.29 10.18 41.15
CA MET A 1 -8.31 9.10 40.95
C MET A 1 -7.18 9.63 40.07
N GLN A 2 -6.05 9.98 40.68
CA GLN A 2 -4.91 10.59 39.99
C GLN A 2 -4.08 9.44 39.39
N SER A 3 -4.21 9.21 38.07
CA SER A 3 -3.41 8.18 37.40
C SER A 3 -1.92 8.52 37.52
N SER A 4 -1.13 7.60 38.09
CA SER A 4 0.30 7.77 38.35
C SER A 4 1.06 8.09 37.06
N ILE A 5 2.03 9.00 37.13
CA ILE A 5 2.88 9.39 36.01
C ILE A 5 3.51 8.16 35.33
N ILE A 6 3.87 7.15 36.12
CA ILE A 6 4.43 5.88 35.64
C ILE A 6 3.44 5.14 34.73
N VAL A 7 2.16 5.11 35.07
CA VAL A 7 1.12 4.47 34.26
C VAL A 7 0.97 5.17 32.92
N ARG A 8 1.04 6.51 32.90
CA ARG A 8 0.98 7.30 31.65
C ARG A 8 2.17 7.03 30.74
N ILE A 9 3.37 6.89 31.32
CA ILE A 9 4.59 6.56 30.56
C ILE A 9 4.50 5.16 29.97
N ILE A 10 4.00 4.18 30.72
CA ILE A 10 3.83 2.79 30.23
C ILE A 10 2.83 2.75 29.07
N PHE A 11 1.68 3.42 29.18
CA PHE A 11 0.73 3.50 28.06
C PHE A 11 1.35 4.19 26.84
N PHE A 12 2.12 5.27 27.04
CA PHE A 12 2.80 5.96 25.95
C PHE A 12 3.82 5.04 25.24
N PHE A 13 4.60 4.27 25.99
CA PHE A 13 5.55 3.31 25.42
C PHE A 13 4.86 2.15 24.69
N ILE A 14 3.73 1.63 25.20
CA ILE A 14 2.95 0.58 24.52
C ILE A 14 2.37 1.11 23.18
N PHE A 15 1.92 2.36 23.15
CA PHE A 15 1.44 3.00 21.93
C PHE A 15 2.55 3.25 20.89
N VAL A 16 3.77 3.58 21.35
CA VAL A 16 4.91 3.84 20.44
C VAL A 16 5.57 2.54 19.97
N LEU A 17 5.67 1.52 20.82
CA LEU A 17 6.29 0.22 20.49
C LEU A 17 5.36 -0.73 19.73
N GLY A 18 4.05 -0.47 19.70
CA GLY A 18 3.05 -1.28 18.99
C GLY A 18 2.96 -1.01 17.49
N ILE A 19 3.62 0.02 16.98
CA ILE A 19 3.63 0.34 15.55
C ILE A 19 4.77 -0.44 14.91
N GLN A 20 4.52 -1.71 14.58
CA GLN A 20 5.37 -2.38 13.59
C GLN A 20 5.17 -1.65 12.25
N ALA A 21 6.23 -1.01 11.77
CA ALA A 21 6.28 -0.39 10.46
C ALA A 21 6.81 -1.45 9.48
N TYR A 22 5.99 -1.80 8.50
CA TYR A 22 6.38 -2.66 7.40
C TYR A 22 6.66 -1.85 6.14
N ASN A 23 7.35 -2.48 5.19
CA ASN A 23 7.58 -1.89 3.89
C ASN A 23 6.68 -2.52 2.82
N THR A 24 6.10 -1.68 1.96
CA THR A 24 5.48 -2.09 0.69
C THR A 24 6.30 -1.54 -0.46
N THR A 25 6.64 -2.40 -1.42
CA THR A 25 7.13 -1.94 -2.72
C THR A 25 6.16 -2.36 -3.82
N LEU A 26 5.89 -1.46 -4.76
CA LEU A 26 5.20 -1.75 -6.02
C LEU A 26 6.16 -1.43 -7.16
N GLU A 27 6.51 -2.44 -7.95
CA GLU A 27 7.37 -2.34 -9.13
C GLU A 27 6.52 -2.44 -10.40
N GLY A 28 6.92 -1.70 -11.43
CA GLY A 28 6.13 -1.47 -12.63
C GLY A 28 6.75 -2.09 -13.86
N TYR A 29 5.93 -2.87 -14.56
CA TYR A 29 6.20 -3.50 -15.86
C TYR A 29 4.93 -3.44 -16.74
N PHE A 30 4.14 -2.38 -16.58
CA PHE A 30 2.85 -2.15 -17.24
C PHE A 30 2.88 -0.79 -17.95
N ASP A 31 2.83 -0.83 -19.28
CA ASP A 31 2.95 0.34 -20.17
C ASP A 31 1.71 1.25 -20.10
N SER A 32 1.58 1.98 -18.99
CA SER A 32 0.50 2.94 -18.75
C SER A 32 0.83 3.90 -17.59
N ILE A 33 0.00 4.93 -17.46
CA ILE A 33 -0.08 5.73 -16.23
C ILE A 33 -1.18 5.11 -15.37
N CYS A 34 -0.82 4.70 -14.15
CA CYS A 34 -1.81 4.23 -13.18
C CYS A 34 -2.06 5.26 -12.09
N HIS A 35 -3.19 5.13 -11.44
CA HIS A 35 -3.40 5.66 -10.11
C HIS A 35 -3.17 4.55 -9.09
N VAL A 36 -2.38 4.83 -8.05
CA VAL A 36 -2.02 3.87 -7.01
C VAL A 36 -2.46 4.42 -5.66
N TYR A 37 -3.21 3.63 -4.90
CA TYR A 37 -3.62 4.00 -3.56
C TYR A 37 -3.76 2.75 -2.69
N VAL A 38 -3.82 2.96 -1.38
CA VAL A 38 -3.86 1.89 -0.41
C VAL A 38 -5.05 2.08 0.51
N THR A 39 -5.70 0.96 0.82
CA THR A 39 -6.84 0.92 1.74
C THR A 39 -6.57 0.00 2.92
N ASP A 40 -7.38 0.13 3.95
CA ASP A 40 -7.48 -0.83 5.07
C ASP A 40 -8.13 -2.18 4.69
N CYS A 41 -8.19 -2.52 3.38
CA CYS A 41 -8.99 -3.61 2.79
C CYS A 41 -10.51 -3.52 3.02
N ASN A 42 -11.00 -2.52 3.77
CA ASN A 42 -12.40 -2.26 4.06
C ASN A 42 -12.90 -0.96 3.39
N ARG A 43 -12.21 -0.52 2.32
CA ARG A 43 -12.52 0.65 1.47
C ARG A 43 -12.16 2.01 2.07
N THR A 44 -11.52 2.06 3.24
CA THR A 44 -10.98 3.33 3.76
C THR A 44 -9.62 3.55 3.13
N VAL A 45 -9.43 4.66 2.42
CA VAL A 45 -8.12 5.05 1.89
C VAL A 45 -7.23 5.51 3.06
N ILE A 46 -6.04 4.93 3.17
CA ILE A 46 -5.07 5.22 4.24
C ILE A 46 -3.78 5.82 3.70
N ASN A 47 -3.49 5.61 2.42
CA ASN A 47 -2.41 6.26 1.70
C ASN A 47 -2.80 6.38 0.23
N ASP A 48 -2.56 7.52 -0.39
CA ASP A 48 -2.85 7.76 -1.80
C ASP A 48 -1.56 8.26 -2.47
N ALA A 49 -0.98 7.40 -3.33
CA ALA A 49 0.23 7.73 -4.04
C ALA A 49 -0.04 8.60 -5.28
N GLY A 50 -1.31 8.69 -5.71
CA GLY A 50 -1.73 9.41 -6.88
C GLY A 50 -1.33 8.72 -8.18
N ASN A 51 -1.18 9.52 -9.24
CA ASN A 51 -0.81 9.03 -10.55
C ASN A 51 0.69 8.73 -10.64
N LYS A 52 1.04 7.56 -11.15
CA LYS A 52 2.41 7.05 -11.33
C LYS A 52 2.58 6.43 -12.71
N SER A 53 3.80 6.48 -13.23
CA SER A 53 4.20 5.63 -14.36
C SER A 53 4.28 4.20 -13.85
N CYS A 54 3.53 3.28 -14.47
CA CYS A 54 3.56 1.86 -14.12
C CYS A 54 4.55 1.05 -14.96
N ASP A 55 5.35 1.71 -15.80
CA ASP A 55 6.46 1.13 -16.56
C ASP A 55 7.82 1.35 -15.85
N ASP A 56 7.81 2.03 -14.71
CA ASP A 56 9.02 2.29 -13.93
C ASP A 56 9.35 1.10 -13.03
N GLU A 57 10.65 0.76 -12.90
CA GLU A 57 11.14 -0.28 -11.98
C GLU A 57 10.66 -0.08 -10.54
N THR A 58 10.33 1.14 -10.12
CA THR A 58 9.75 1.42 -8.82
C THR A 58 8.65 2.46 -8.93
N VAL A 59 7.40 2.01 -8.77
CA VAL A 59 6.19 2.82 -8.90
C VAL A 59 5.86 3.50 -7.57
N PHE A 60 5.97 2.75 -6.47
CA PHE A 60 5.56 3.19 -5.15
C PHE A 60 6.29 2.44 -4.04
N ILE A 61 6.64 3.16 -2.97
CA ILE A 61 7.23 2.61 -1.73
C ILE A 61 6.46 3.16 -0.53
N TRP A 62 6.20 2.31 0.46
CA TRP A 62 5.60 2.71 1.73
C TRP A 62 6.30 2.05 2.94
N ASP A 63 7.29 2.73 3.50
CA ASP A 63 8.12 2.24 4.63
C ASP A 63 7.40 2.19 5.99
N GLN A 64 6.13 2.60 6.05
CA GLN A 64 5.33 2.68 7.28
C GLN A 64 3.97 2.00 7.10
N ALA A 65 3.95 0.96 6.27
CA ALA A 65 2.74 0.20 6.02
C ALA A 65 2.31 -0.54 7.31
N PRO A 66 1.00 -0.64 7.58
CA PRO A 66 0.48 -1.46 8.67
C PRO A 66 0.64 -2.95 8.36
N GLU A 67 0.34 -3.83 9.32
CA GLU A 67 0.42 -5.27 9.09
C GLU A 67 -0.51 -5.75 7.98
N LEU A 68 -1.72 -5.19 7.86
CA LEU A 68 -2.71 -5.60 6.87
C LEU A 68 -3.28 -4.41 6.11
N TYR A 69 -3.19 -4.45 4.79
CA TYR A 69 -3.69 -3.42 3.88
C TYR A 69 -3.90 -3.99 2.48
N CYS A 70 -4.58 -3.25 1.62
CA CYS A 70 -4.82 -3.61 0.23
C CYS A 70 -4.29 -2.50 -0.67
N VAL A 71 -3.31 -2.83 -1.51
CA VAL A 71 -2.77 -1.93 -2.55
C VAL A 71 -3.67 -2.03 -3.76
N HIS A 72 -4.22 -0.90 -4.20
CA HIS A 72 -5.08 -0.76 -5.37
C HIS A 72 -4.32 -0.05 -6.48
N VAL A 73 -4.55 -0.51 -7.70
CA VAL A 73 -3.99 0.07 -8.92
C VAL A 73 -5.09 0.09 -9.97
N TYR A 74 -5.19 1.17 -10.73
CA TYR A 74 -5.98 1.20 -11.97
C TYR A 74 -5.30 2.08 -13.02
N PRO A 75 -5.35 1.73 -14.32
CA PRO A 75 -4.92 2.62 -15.39
C PRO A 75 -5.84 3.85 -15.46
N ILE A 76 -5.27 5.05 -15.56
CA ILE A 76 -6.08 6.29 -15.57
C ILE A 76 -7.05 6.38 -16.76
N THR A 77 -6.76 5.63 -17.83
CA THR A 77 -7.60 5.53 -19.03
C THR A 77 -8.80 4.60 -18.84
N GLU A 78 -8.73 3.66 -17.89
CA GLU A 78 -9.79 2.70 -17.58
C GLU A 78 -9.98 2.54 -16.06
N PRO A 79 -10.51 3.58 -15.36
CA PRO A 79 -10.62 3.56 -13.90
C PRO A 79 -11.51 2.45 -13.32
N ASP A 80 -12.42 1.91 -14.13
CA ASP A 80 -13.28 0.79 -13.76
C ASP A 80 -12.51 -0.54 -13.69
N ASP A 81 -11.35 -0.67 -14.36
CA ASP A 81 -10.44 -1.81 -14.23
C ASP A 81 -9.52 -1.61 -13.01
N ASN A 82 -10.11 -1.51 -11.82
CA ASN A 82 -9.37 -1.36 -10.58
C ASN A 82 -9.12 -2.70 -9.92
N ARG A 83 -7.85 -2.99 -9.67
CA ARG A 83 -7.38 -4.26 -9.12
C ARG A 83 -6.61 -4.03 -7.84
N TYR A 84 -6.63 -5.03 -6.98
CA TYR A 84 -5.95 -4.93 -5.70
C TYR A 84 -5.27 -6.22 -5.26
N ARG A 85 -4.24 -6.06 -4.44
CA ARG A 85 -3.60 -7.15 -3.69
C ARG A 85 -3.60 -6.82 -2.22
N GLN A 86 -3.93 -7.83 -1.42
CA GLN A 86 -3.79 -7.78 0.02
C GLN A 86 -2.33 -8.02 0.38
N ALA A 87 -1.78 -7.14 1.21
CA ALA A 87 -0.47 -7.28 1.79
C ALA A 87 -0.57 -7.71 3.25
N ASN A 88 0.39 -8.52 3.69
CA ASN A 88 0.57 -8.88 5.08
C ASN A 88 2.03 -8.70 5.49
N GLY A 89 2.30 -7.70 6.33
CA GLY A 89 3.65 -7.31 6.72
C GLY A 89 4.45 -6.67 5.59
N ASN A 90 5.74 -7.00 5.51
CA ASN A 90 6.59 -6.58 4.39
C ASN A 90 6.09 -7.24 3.11
N SER A 91 5.79 -6.43 2.09
CA SER A 91 5.30 -6.93 0.82
C SER A 91 5.97 -6.28 -0.36
N CYS A 92 5.98 -7.00 -1.47
CA CYS A 92 6.46 -6.54 -2.76
C CYS A 92 5.47 -7.05 -3.81
N PHE A 93 5.07 -6.16 -4.72
CA PHE A 93 4.17 -6.48 -5.82
C PHE A 93 4.71 -6.00 -7.16
N TYR A 94 4.36 -6.72 -8.21
CA TYR A 94 4.54 -6.35 -9.60
C TYR A 94 3.21 -5.94 -10.21
N VAL A 95 3.16 -4.80 -10.89
CA VAL A 95 2.11 -4.49 -11.85
C VAL A 95 2.66 -4.71 -13.26
N HIS A 96 2.15 -5.69 -13.99
CA HIS A 96 2.70 -6.06 -15.31
C HIS A 96 1.61 -6.39 -16.33
N GLY A 97 1.99 -6.37 -17.61
CA GLY A 97 1.11 -6.63 -18.75
C GLY A 97 0.85 -5.36 -19.56
N ASN A 98 -0.32 -5.25 -20.19
CA ASN A 98 -0.72 -4.05 -20.93
C ASN A 98 -2.24 -3.95 -21.09
N LEU A 99 -2.74 -2.83 -21.62
CA LEU A 99 -4.17 -2.59 -21.81
C LEU A 99 -4.81 -3.47 -22.90
N LEU A 100 -4.02 -4.02 -23.83
CA LEU A 100 -4.52 -4.81 -24.97
C LEU A 100 -4.66 -6.30 -24.63
N ASP A 101 -3.66 -6.88 -23.97
CA ASP A 101 -3.57 -8.30 -23.63
C ASP A 101 -4.11 -8.60 -22.21
N GLY A 102 -4.37 -7.54 -21.44
CA GLY A 102 -4.65 -7.61 -20.02
C GLY A 102 -3.38 -7.45 -19.18
N TRP A 103 -3.59 -7.13 -17.91
CA TRP A 103 -2.53 -6.89 -16.94
C TRP A 103 -2.86 -7.58 -15.61
N SER A 104 -1.93 -7.64 -14.66
CA SER A 104 -2.19 -8.19 -13.33
C SER A 104 -1.34 -7.52 -12.26
N ILE A 105 -1.69 -7.79 -11.00
CA ILE A 105 -0.87 -7.47 -9.84
C ILE A 105 -0.48 -8.81 -9.18
N ASP A 106 0.80 -9.10 -9.16
CA ASP A 106 1.37 -10.34 -8.62
C ASP A 106 2.38 -10.05 -7.52
N ASP A 107 2.69 -11.04 -6.71
CA ASP A 107 3.75 -10.91 -5.70
C ASP A 107 5.12 -10.95 -6.39
N CYS A 108 6.08 -10.23 -5.81
CA CYS A 108 7.48 -10.58 -5.98
C CYS A 108 7.78 -11.88 -5.20
#